data_AF-A0A849ASI5-F1
#
_entry.id   AF-A0A849ASI5-F1
#
_cell.length_a   1.000
_cell.length_b   1.000
_cell.length_c   1.000
_cell.angle_alpha   90.00
_cell.angle_beta   90.00
_cell.angle_gamma   90.00
#
_symmetry.space_group_name_H-M   'P 1'
#
loop_
_entity.id
_entity.type
_entity.pdbx_description
1 polymer ?
#
loop_
_entity_poly.entity_id
_entity_poly.type
_entity_poly.pdbx_seq_one_letter_code
_entity_poly.pdbx_strand_id
1 'polypeptide(L)'
;MAPPAAAHAAGTVDDDPGRAAHPHGLRRGLLVRPPCGRPPAAPWDTAPWEDSSDWDWDLAAEIPAAEARALFTDTAARSRGITAGITDLSAPVAAPPREGEPWSIRWMLVHMIEEYNRHLGHADLIREHLDGSTGD
;
A
#
# COMPACT_ATOMS: atom_id res chain seq x y z
N MET A 1 -45.82 30.33 -5.27
CA MET A 1 -44.51 30.40 -4.61
C MET A 1 -43.94 29.00 -4.60
N ALA A 2 -43.09 28.67 -5.58
CA ALA A 2 -42.43 27.38 -5.74
C ALA A 2 -40.97 27.51 -5.26
N PRO A 3 -40.35 26.46 -4.70
CA PRO A 3 -38.96 26.51 -4.27
C PRO A 3 -37.99 26.51 -5.48
N PRO A 4 -36.81 27.15 -5.38
CA PRO A 4 -35.81 27.10 -6.43
C PRO A 4 -35.08 25.75 -6.43
N ALA A 5 -34.83 25.24 -7.63
CA ALA A 5 -34.04 24.04 -7.90
C ALA A 5 -32.57 24.25 -7.53
N ALA A 6 -32.01 23.33 -6.74
CA ALA A 6 -30.57 23.29 -6.46
C ALA A 6 -29.83 22.70 -7.67
N ALA A 7 -28.88 23.47 -8.18
CA ALA A 7 -28.05 23.14 -9.33
C ALA A 7 -27.11 21.96 -9.03
N HIS A 8 -26.96 21.08 -10.02
CA HIS A 8 -25.90 20.09 -10.10
C HIS A 8 -24.54 20.78 -10.13
N ALA A 9 -23.74 20.62 -9.08
CA ALA A 9 -22.31 20.89 -9.13
C ALA A 9 -21.60 19.59 -9.52
N ALA A 10 -21.19 19.51 -10.79
CA ALA A 10 -20.20 18.54 -11.24
C ALA A 10 -18.87 18.89 -10.57
N GLY A 11 -18.41 18.04 -9.65
CA GLY A 11 -17.06 18.10 -9.11
C GLY A 11 -16.08 17.75 -10.23
N THR A 12 -15.24 18.71 -10.59
CA THR A 12 -14.13 18.54 -11.53
C THR A 12 -13.19 17.46 -11.01
N VAL A 13 -13.03 16.39 -11.79
CA VAL A 13 -11.92 15.45 -11.65
C VAL A 13 -10.67 16.26 -11.94
N ASP A 14 -9.84 16.45 -10.92
CA ASP A 14 -8.53 17.08 -11.05
C ASP A 14 -7.61 16.06 -11.74
N ASP A 15 -7.56 16.13 -13.08
CA ASP A 15 -6.59 15.44 -13.92
C ASP A 15 -5.27 16.21 -13.85
N ASP A 16 -4.47 15.98 -12.79
CA ASP A 16 -3.05 16.36 -12.79
C ASP A 16 -2.18 15.17 -13.25
N PRO A 17 -1.70 15.15 -14.51
CA PRO A 17 -0.86 14.09 -15.05
C PRO A 17 0.60 14.15 -14.54
N GLY A 18 0.93 15.05 -13.61
CA GLY A 18 2.30 15.33 -13.16
C GLY A 18 2.85 14.45 -12.02
N ARG A 19 2.01 13.68 -11.30
CA ARG A 19 2.49 12.86 -10.16
C ARG A 19 2.97 11.47 -10.62
N ALA A 20 3.89 11.46 -11.58
CA ALA A 20 4.51 10.27 -12.11
C ALA A 20 5.25 9.49 -11.00
N ALA A 21 4.73 8.29 -10.73
CA ALA A 21 5.46 7.08 -10.35
C ALA A 21 6.92 7.25 -9.89
N HIS A 22 7.13 7.55 -8.60
CA HIS A 22 8.37 7.14 -7.95
C HIS A 22 8.40 5.60 -7.85
N PRO A 23 9.56 4.94 -7.99
CA PRO A 23 9.68 3.48 -7.81
C PRO A 23 9.32 3.01 -6.39
N HIS A 24 9.34 3.91 -5.39
CA HIS A 24 8.81 3.67 -4.04
C HIS A 24 7.28 3.84 -3.93
N GLY A 25 6.62 4.37 -4.96
CA GLY A 25 5.21 4.70 -4.99
C GLY A 25 4.26 3.50 -5.11
N LEU A 26 4.77 2.29 -5.38
CA LEU A 26 3.91 1.11 -5.45
C LEU A 26 3.42 0.68 -4.07
N ARG A 27 4.28 0.73 -3.03
CA ARG A 27 3.88 0.47 -1.63
C ARG A 27 2.84 1.47 -1.15
N ARG A 28 3.05 2.76 -1.40
CA ARG A 28 2.07 3.81 -1.11
C ARG A 28 0.80 3.64 -1.93
N GLY A 29 0.90 3.27 -3.21
CA GLY A 29 -0.25 3.00 -4.08
C GLY A 29 -1.09 1.83 -3.57
N LEU A 30 -0.47 0.75 -3.09
CA LEU A 30 -1.13 -0.42 -2.50
C LEU A 30 -1.73 -0.14 -1.11
N LEU A 31 -1.08 0.73 -0.32
CA LEU A 31 -1.54 1.13 1.02
C LEU A 31 -2.58 2.25 1.00
N VAL A 32 -2.57 3.15 0.02
CA VAL A 32 -3.53 4.27 -0.12
C VAL A 32 -4.68 3.88 -1.06
N ARG A 33 -4.43 3.04 -2.06
CA ARG A 33 -5.45 2.53 -3.00
C ARG A 33 -5.29 1.02 -3.22
N PRO A 34 -5.81 0.21 -2.29
CA PRO A 34 -5.70 -1.23 -2.37
C PRO A 34 -6.22 -1.81 -3.70
N PRO A 35 -5.56 -2.86 -4.21
CA PRO A 35 -5.84 -3.49 -5.50
C PRO A 35 -7.22 -4.14 -5.60
N CYS A 36 -7.86 -4.38 -4.46
CA CYS A 36 -9.21 -4.93 -4.33
C CYS A 36 -10.31 -3.85 -4.33
N GLY A 37 -9.96 -2.57 -4.52
CA GLY A 37 -10.90 -1.44 -4.48
C GLY A 37 -11.49 -1.16 -3.10
N ARG A 38 -11.03 -1.86 -2.06
CA ARG A 38 -11.37 -1.54 -0.66
C ARG A 38 -10.50 -0.37 -0.20
N PRO A 39 -11.01 0.50 0.67
CA PRO A 39 -10.17 1.49 1.32
C PRO A 39 -9.09 0.79 2.16
N PRO A 40 -7.99 1.49 2.46
CA PRO A 40 -7.00 1.03 3.42
C PRO A 40 -7.65 0.69 4.77
N ALA A 41 -6.94 -0.07 5.60
CA ALA A 41 -7.34 -0.30 6.97
C ALA A 41 -6.59 0.65 7.90
N ALA A 42 -7.19 0.97 9.06
CA ALA A 42 -6.47 1.64 10.14
C ALA A 42 -5.13 0.96 10.47
N PRO A 43 -4.08 1.75 10.74
CA PRO A 43 -4.08 3.22 10.81
C PRO A 43 -3.87 3.93 9.45
N TRP A 44 -3.70 3.19 8.34
CA TRP A 44 -3.39 3.76 7.02
C TRP A 44 -4.58 4.44 6.33
N ASP A 45 -5.81 4.20 6.80
CA ASP A 45 -7.04 4.82 6.28
C ASP A 45 -7.18 6.31 6.66
N THR A 46 -6.60 6.69 7.80
CA THR A 46 -6.59 8.08 8.30
C THR A 46 -5.19 8.68 8.38
N ALA A 47 -4.18 8.02 7.81
CA ALA A 47 -2.81 8.50 7.86
C ALA A 47 -2.65 9.84 7.12
N PRO A 48 -1.87 10.80 7.68
CA PRO A 48 -1.68 12.14 7.12
C PRO A 48 -0.68 12.13 5.95
N TRP A 49 -0.99 11.34 4.91
CA TRP A 49 -0.13 11.15 3.75
C TRP A 49 0.15 12.43 2.94
N GLU A 50 -0.69 13.44 3.09
CA GLU A 50 -0.48 14.77 2.49
C GLU A 50 0.61 15.55 3.22
N ASP A 51 0.74 15.34 4.54
CA ASP A 51 1.68 16.06 5.39
C ASP A 51 3.05 15.35 5.44
N SER A 52 3.08 14.02 5.45
CA SER A 52 4.31 13.23 5.39
C SER A 52 4.15 12.02 4.46
N SER A 53 5.04 11.93 3.46
CA SER A 53 5.13 10.75 2.60
C SER A 53 5.70 9.53 3.30
N ASP A 54 6.44 9.76 4.40
CA ASP A 54 7.19 8.77 5.16
C ASP A 54 6.55 8.55 6.55
N TRP A 55 5.29 8.97 6.72
CA TRP A 55 4.57 8.88 7.99
C TRP A 55 4.59 7.47 8.59
N ASP A 56 4.59 6.43 7.75
CA ASP A 56 4.67 5.04 8.20
C ASP A 56 6.04 4.69 8.81
N TRP A 57 7.12 5.31 8.35
CA TRP A 57 8.44 5.25 8.98
C TRP A 57 8.50 6.04 10.28
N ASP A 58 7.91 7.23 10.30
CA ASP A 58 7.83 8.06 11.51
C ASP A 58 7.07 7.31 12.61
N LEU A 59 5.90 6.75 12.29
CA LEU A 59 5.12 5.91 13.20
C LEU A 59 5.94 4.73 13.72
N ALA A 60 6.64 4.02 12.84
CA ALA A 60 7.44 2.85 13.22
C ALA A 60 8.58 3.20 14.19
N ALA A 61 9.09 4.43 14.17
CA ALA A 61 10.10 4.92 15.10
C ALA A 61 9.50 5.30 16.48
N GLU A 62 8.21 5.65 16.52
CA GLU A 62 7.53 6.12 17.74
C GLU A 62 6.83 5.00 18.54
N ILE A 63 6.42 3.91 17.89
CA ILE A 63 5.69 2.81 18.54
C ILE A 63 6.61 1.71 19.08
N PRO A 64 6.20 0.99 20.14
CA PRO A 64 6.93 -0.19 20.61
C PRO A 64 7.05 -1.28 19.53
N ALA A 65 8.18 -1.99 19.49
CA ALA A 65 8.41 -3.06 18.51
C ALA A 65 7.35 -4.17 18.55
N ALA A 66 6.72 -4.42 19.71
CA ALA A 66 5.61 -5.38 19.82
C ALA A 66 4.36 -4.91 19.08
N GLU A 67 4.08 -3.60 19.10
CA GLU A 67 2.95 -3.00 18.39
C GLU A 67 3.20 -2.99 16.87
N ALA A 68 4.40 -2.63 16.44
CA ALA A 68 4.79 -2.73 15.03
C ALA A 68 4.63 -4.17 14.49
N ARG A 69 5.02 -5.18 15.28
CA ARG A 69 4.80 -6.59 14.94
C ARG A 69 3.32 -6.96 14.86
N ALA A 70 2.49 -6.47 15.79
CA ALA A 70 1.06 -6.72 15.77
C ALA A 70 0.39 -6.13 14.51
N LEU A 71 0.74 -4.89 14.15
CA LEU A 71 0.28 -4.24 12.90
C LEU A 71 0.66 -5.07 11.67
N PHE A 72 1.90 -5.58 11.61
CA PHE A 72 2.33 -6.46 10.54
C PHE A 72 1.53 -7.76 10.48
N THR A 73 1.37 -8.46 11.62
CA THR A 73 0.65 -9.75 11.65
C THR A 73 -0.82 -9.61 11.27
N ASP A 74 -1.47 -8.54 11.72
CA ASP A 74 -2.86 -8.24 11.41
C ASP A 74 -3.03 -7.92 9.93
N THR A 75 -2.13 -7.11 9.37
CA THR A 75 -2.13 -6.79 7.94
C THR A 75 -1.91 -8.03 7.09
N ALA A 76 -0.98 -8.90 7.48
CA ALA A 76 -0.74 -10.17 6.80
C ALA A 76 -1.96 -11.12 6.87
N ALA A 77 -2.65 -11.17 8.01
CA ALA A 77 -3.87 -11.96 8.17
C ALA A 77 -5.01 -11.44 7.28
N ARG A 78 -5.22 -10.12 7.23
CA ARG A 78 -6.19 -9.48 6.32
C ARG A 78 -5.87 -9.78 4.86
N SER A 79 -4.60 -9.64 4.47
CA SER A 79 -4.14 -9.99 3.11
C SER A 79 -4.44 -11.45 2.77
N ARG A 80 -4.17 -12.40 3.67
CA ARG A 80 -4.55 -13.81 3.47
C ARG A 80 -6.06 -14.01 3.31
N GLY A 81 -6.86 -13.31 4.11
CA GLY A 81 -8.32 -13.37 3.99
C GLY A 81 -8.83 -12.84 2.65
N ILE A 82 -8.23 -11.77 2.13
CA ILE A 82 -8.55 -11.20 0.82
C ILE A 82 -8.13 -12.16 -0.30
N THR A 83 -6.91 -12.70 -0.24
CA THR A 83 -6.37 -13.53 -1.32
C THR A 83 -6.99 -14.92 -1.38
N ALA A 84 -7.54 -15.43 -0.28
CA ALA A 84 -8.24 -16.71 -0.25
C ALA A 84 -9.45 -16.80 -1.20
N GLY A 85 -10.08 -15.66 -1.53
CA GLY A 85 -11.22 -15.60 -2.44
C GLY A 85 -10.84 -15.43 -3.92
N ILE A 86 -9.55 -15.32 -4.25
CA ILE A 86 -9.09 -15.05 -5.61
C ILE A 86 -9.09 -16.35 -6.43
N THR A 87 -9.95 -16.43 -7.44
CA THR A 87 -10.04 -17.58 -8.34
C THR A 87 -9.44 -17.33 -9.72
N ASP A 88 -9.25 -16.07 -10.11
CA ASP A 88 -8.63 -15.68 -11.37
C ASP A 88 -7.41 -14.79 -11.10
N LEU A 89 -6.21 -15.34 -11.33
CA LEU A 89 -4.95 -14.63 -11.16
C LEU A 89 -4.61 -13.69 -12.33
N SER A 90 -5.31 -13.82 -13.46
CA SER A 90 -5.11 -12.96 -14.63
C SER A 90 -5.99 -11.70 -14.57
N ALA A 91 -6.96 -11.64 -13.66
CA ALA A 91 -7.79 -10.46 -13.45
C ALA A 91 -6.94 -9.22 -13.12
N PRO A 92 -7.38 -8.03 -13.57
CA PRO A 92 -6.66 -6.78 -13.33
C PRO A 92 -6.81 -6.34 -11.87
N VAL A 93 -5.77 -5.69 -11.34
CA VAL A 93 -5.81 -5.02 -10.04
C VAL A 93 -6.25 -3.57 -10.21
N ALA A 94 -6.87 -2.99 -9.17
CA ALA A 94 -7.31 -1.59 -9.16
C ALA A 94 -6.17 -0.56 -8.95
N ALA A 95 -5.01 -0.78 -9.58
CA ALA A 95 -3.83 0.10 -9.51
C ALA A 95 -3.59 0.83 -10.84
N PRO A 96 -2.86 1.97 -10.83
CA PRO A 96 -2.46 2.63 -12.06
C PRO A 96 -1.71 1.66 -12.99
N PRO A 97 -2.08 1.61 -14.28
CA PRO A 97 -1.46 0.70 -15.23
C PRO A 97 0.00 1.09 -15.52
N ARG A 98 0.81 0.12 -15.95
CA ARG A 98 2.10 0.40 -16.57
C ARG A 98 1.89 0.49 -18.07
N GLU A 99 2.31 1.60 -18.68
CA GLU A 99 2.27 1.78 -20.14
C GLU A 99 0.86 1.57 -20.74
N GLY A 100 -0.19 1.82 -19.95
CA GLY A 100 -1.59 1.65 -20.37
C GLY A 100 -2.21 0.29 -20.06
N GLU A 101 -1.43 -0.72 -19.67
CA GLU A 101 -1.92 -2.05 -19.31
C GLU A 101 -2.07 -2.23 -17.79
N PRO A 102 -3.24 -2.69 -17.30
CA PRO A 102 -3.43 -2.98 -15.87
C PRO A 102 -2.52 -4.12 -15.40
N TRP A 103 -2.02 -4.01 -14.18
CA TRP A 103 -1.30 -5.12 -13.55
C TRP A 103 -2.26 -6.27 -13.26
N SER A 104 -1.82 -7.51 -13.47
CA SER A 104 -2.60 -8.69 -13.06
C SER A 104 -2.43 -8.97 -11.56
N ILE A 105 -3.41 -9.64 -10.96
CA ILE A 105 -3.30 -10.14 -9.59
C ILE A 105 -2.06 -11.02 -9.41
N ARG A 106 -1.75 -11.87 -10.40
CA ARG A 106 -0.53 -12.68 -10.42
C ARG A 106 0.72 -11.83 -10.26
N TRP A 107 0.85 -10.78 -11.07
CA TRP A 107 2.00 -9.88 -11.01
C TRP A 107 2.11 -9.25 -9.63
N MET A 108 1.01 -8.74 -9.11
CA MET A 108 0.98 -8.09 -7.80
C MET A 108 1.41 -9.03 -6.67
N LEU A 109 0.92 -10.27 -6.64
CA LEU A 109 1.30 -11.24 -5.61
C LEU A 109 2.79 -11.58 -5.66
N VAL A 110 3.34 -11.78 -6.86
CA VAL A 110 4.78 -12.02 -7.04
C VAL A 110 5.58 -10.80 -6.61
N HIS A 111 5.14 -9.60 -7.01
CA HIS A 111 5.79 -8.35 -6.62
C HIS A 111 5.80 -8.17 -5.09
N MET A 112 4.72 -8.49 -4.39
CA MET A 112 4.69 -8.43 -2.92
C MET A 112 5.67 -9.39 -2.26
N ILE A 113 5.90 -10.57 -2.83
CA ILE A 113 6.90 -11.53 -2.33
C ILE A 113 8.32 -11.00 -2.56
N GLU A 114 8.61 -10.53 -3.77
CA GLU A 114 9.90 -9.95 -4.12
C GLU A 114 10.25 -8.77 -3.20
N GLU A 115 9.31 -7.85 -3.06
CA GLU A 115 9.49 -6.66 -2.25
C GLU A 115 9.61 -7.00 -0.76
N TYR A 116 8.89 -8.01 -0.25
CA TYR A 116 9.10 -8.48 1.11
C TYR A 116 10.52 -9.06 1.33
N ASN A 117 11.01 -9.87 0.38
CA ASN A 117 12.35 -10.46 0.45
C ASN A 117 13.46 -9.40 0.40
N ARG A 118 13.31 -8.34 -0.39
CA ARG A 118 14.27 -7.22 -0.42
C ARG A 118 14.41 -6.56 0.95
N HIS A 119 13.28 -6.36 1.65
CA HIS A 119 13.30 -5.76 2.99
C HIS A 119 13.85 -6.71 4.05
N LEU A 120 13.57 -8.01 3.95
CA LEU A 120 14.22 -9.00 4.83
C LEU A 120 15.74 -8.96 4.69
N GLY A 121 16.25 -8.86 3.45
CA GLY A 121 17.70 -8.70 3.22
C GLY A 121 18.27 -7.44 3.89
N HIS A 122 17.60 -6.30 3.79
CA HIS A 122 18.04 -5.08 4.49
C HIS A 122 17.99 -5.21 6.01
N ALA A 123 16.92 -5.80 6.54
CA ALA A 123 16.76 -6.02 7.98
C ALA A 123 17.83 -6.96 8.52
N ASP A 124 18.20 -7.98 7.74
CA ASP A 124 19.26 -8.91 8.10
C ASP A 124 20.62 -8.21 8.16
N LEU A 125 20.99 -7.40 7.15
CA LEU A 125 22.23 -6.60 7.18
C LEU A 125 22.30 -5.66 8.40
N ILE A 126 21.18 -5.05 8.79
CA ILE A 126 21.11 -4.23 10.01
C ILE A 126 21.32 -5.09 11.26
N ARG A 127 20.65 -6.25 11.34
CA ARG A 127 20.78 -7.18 12.45
C ARG A 127 22.24 -7.66 12.59
N GLU A 128 22.86 -8.10 11.51
CA GLU A 128 24.27 -8.53 11.46
C GLU A 128 25.23 -7.42 11.94
N HIS A 129 24.96 -6.18 11.53
CA HIS A 129 25.75 -5.03 11.99
C HIS A 129 25.60 -4.76 13.49
N LEU A 130 24.42 -5.01 14.06
CA LEU A 130 24.13 -4.75 15.48
C LEU A 130 24.62 -5.87 16.40
N ASP A 131 24.50 -7.14 16.00
CA ASP A 131 24.84 -8.29 16.85
C ASP A 131 26.20 -8.94 16.52
N GLY A 132 26.81 -8.57 15.39
CA GLY A 132 28.12 -9.08 14.94
C GLY A 132 28.10 -10.51 14.42
N SER A 133 26.94 -11.15 14.34
CA SER A 133 26.76 -12.46 13.71
C SER A 133 26.43 -12.31 12.23
N THR A 134 26.87 -13.25 11.40
CA THR A 134 26.46 -13.33 9.99
C THR A 134 25.47 -14.47 9.80
N GLY A 135 24.62 -14.40 8.77
CA GLY A 135 23.76 -15.50 8.37
C GLY A 135 24.55 -16.77 7.98
N ASP A 136 23.90 -17.94 8.10
CA ASP A 136 24.42 -19.26 7.69
C ASP A 136 24.25 -19.52 6.18
#